data_AF-A0AAC9EWZ0-F1
#
_entry.id   AF-A0AAC9EWZ0-F1
#
_cell.length_a   1.000
_cell.length_b   1.000
_cell.length_c   1.000
_cell.angle_alpha   90.00
_cell.angle_beta   90.00
_cell.angle_gamma   90.00
#
_symmetry.space_group_name_H-M   'P 1'
#
loop_
_entity.id
_entity.type
_entity.pdbx_description
1 polymer ?
#
loop_
_entity_poly.entity_id
_entity_poly.type
_entity_poly.pdbx_seq_one_letter_code
_entity_poly.pdbx_strand_id
1 'polypeptide(L)'
;MTAATLTASMHRAGRPLELKRRVGTSSTFVTCTVYGKAGNYQPTQLVGGVTQGDRHIRITQADIAAAGWPGPVPSGVQASQWPAKIKSGDILDNGAIQGAEPLYEAGDLIGWVCWVRGG
;
A
#
# COMPACT_ATOMS: atom_id res chain seq x y z
N MET A 1 -7.94 -1.45 18.11
CA MET A 1 -8.59 -2.03 16.93
C MET A 1 -7.78 -3.22 16.44
N THR A 2 -8.30 -4.45 16.52
CA THR A 2 -7.54 -5.63 16.02
C THR A 2 -7.42 -5.63 14.49
N ALA A 3 -6.49 -6.42 13.93
CA ALA A 3 -6.34 -6.61 12.48
C ALA A 3 -7.69 -7.00 11.82
N ALA A 4 -8.42 -7.95 12.41
CA ALA A 4 -9.73 -8.37 11.93
C ALA A 4 -10.76 -7.24 11.97
N THR A 5 -10.73 -6.39 13.00
CA THR A 5 -11.65 -5.24 13.12
C THR A 5 -11.34 -4.18 12.08
N LEU A 6 -10.06 -3.91 11.79
CA LEU A 6 -9.65 -3.00 10.73
C LEU A 6 -10.10 -3.52 9.36
N THR A 7 -9.86 -4.79 9.07
CA THR A 7 -10.29 -5.43 7.82
C THR A 7 -11.80 -5.34 7.65
N ALA A 8 -12.57 -5.72 8.67
CA ALA A 8 -14.03 -5.62 8.62
C ALA A 8 -14.52 -4.18 8.42
N SER A 9 -13.86 -3.21 9.07
CA SER A 9 -14.16 -1.78 8.91
C SER A 9 -13.87 -1.28 7.49
N MET A 10 -12.73 -1.68 6.90
CA MET A 10 -12.35 -1.28 5.54
C MET A 10 -13.20 -1.97 4.46
N HIS A 11 -13.58 -3.23 4.66
CA HIS A 11 -14.52 -3.92 3.76
C HIS A 11 -15.92 -3.31 3.83
N ARG A 12 -16.34 -2.82 5.00
CA ARG A 12 -17.67 -2.19 5.18
C ARG A 12 -17.74 -0.75 4.70
N ALA A 13 -16.70 0.05 4.96
CA ALA A 13 -16.73 1.52 4.81
C ALA A 13 -15.61 2.09 3.93
N GLY A 14 -14.67 1.26 3.48
CA GLY A 14 -13.69 1.60 2.47
C GLY A 14 -14.21 1.27 1.06
N ARG A 15 -13.31 1.37 0.09
CA ARG A 15 -13.54 0.95 -1.30
C ARG A 15 -12.46 -0.04 -1.73
N PRO A 16 -12.76 -0.94 -2.68
CA PRO A 16 -11.73 -1.72 -3.34
C PRO A 16 -10.79 -0.80 -4.12
N LEU A 17 -9.49 -1.05 -4.00
CA LEU A 17 -8.40 -0.34 -4.64
C LEU A 17 -7.46 -1.35 -5.29
N GLU A 18 -6.88 -0.97 -6.41
CA GLU A 18 -5.90 -1.80 -7.09
C GLU A 18 -4.49 -1.41 -6.64
N LEU A 19 -3.75 -2.38 -6.09
CA LEU A 19 -2.34 -2.25 -5.72
C LEU A 19 -1.49 -3.01 -6.75
N LYS A 20 -0.52 -2.34 -7.37
CA LYS A 20 0.33 -2.88 -8.42
C LYS A 20 1.81 -2.68 -8.09
N ARG A 21 2.62 -3.68 -8.44
CA ARG A 21 4.09 -3.56 -8.50
C ARG A 21 4.59 -3.89 -9.88
N ARG A 22 5.42 -3.01 -10.43
CA ARG A 22 6.11 -3.23 -11.71
C ARG A 22 7.20 -4.29 -11.58
N VAL A 23 7.26 -5.22 -12.53
CA VAL A 23 8.30 -6.27 -12.62
C VAL A 23 9.48 -5.77 -13.45
N GLY A 24 10.61 -5.53 -12.77
CA GLY A 24 11.83 -5.02 -13.41
C GLY A 24 11.59 -3.68 -14.12
N THR A 25 12.09 -3.56 -15.35
CA THR A 25 11.89 -2.40 -16.23
C THR A 25 10.77 -2.61 -17.26
N SER A 26 10.08 -3.74 -17.24
CA SER A 26 9.00 -4.07 -18.18
C SER A 26 7.68 -3.37 -17.82
N SER A 27 6.71 -3.29 -18.73
CA SER A 27 5.35 -2.79 -18.44
C SER A 27 4.45 -3.82 -17.75
N THR A 28 5.03 -4.89 -17.21
CA THR A 28 4.32 -5.96 -16.52
C THR A 28 4.13 -5.61 -15.05
N PHE A 29 2.95 -5.90 -14.52
CA PHE A 29 2.59 -5.63 -13.13
C PHE A 29 2.10 -6.89 -12.41
N VAL A 30 2.48 -7.03 -11.14
CA VAL A 30 1.80 -7.92 -10.20
C VAL A 30 0.77 -7.10 -9.44
N THR A 31 -0.48 -7.56 -9.46
CA THR A 31 -1.63 -6.81 -8.97
C THR A 31 -2.35 -7.57 -7.87
N CYS A 32 -2.86 -6.85 -6.87
CA CYS A 32 -3.89 -7.36 -5.96
C CYS A 32 -4.96 -6.29 -5.70
N THR A 33 -6.13 -6.76 -5.27
CA THR A 33 -7.20 -5.88 -4.77
C THR A 33 -7.07 -5.74 -3.26
N VAL A 34 -7.06 -4.51 -2.77
CA VAL A 34 -7.02 -4.20 -1.34
C VAL A 34 -8.16 -3.25 -0.99
N TYR A 35 -8.71 -3.34 0.22
CA TYR A 35 -9.69 -2.36 0.67
C TYR A 35 -8.99 -1.21 1.37
N GLY A 36 -9.41 0.01 1.03
CA GLY A 36 -8.84 1.20 1.61
C GLY A 36 -9.77 2.39 1.66
N LYS A 37 -9.36 3.38 2.44
CA LYS A 37 -10.08 4.64 2.61
C LYS A 37 -9.12 5.81 2.58
N ALA A 38 -9.46 6.83 1.80
CA ALA A 38 -8.77 8.11 1.84
C ALA A 38 -9.04 8.80 3.20
N GLY A 39 -7.98 9.31 3.82
CA GLY A 39 -8.03 10.09 5.05
C GLY A 39 -7.56 11.51 4.83
N ASN A 40 -7.80 12.36 5.82
CA ASN A 40 -7.27 13.72 5.87
C ASN A 40 -5.85 13.72 6.43
N TYR A 41 -5.06 14.67 5.97
CA TYR A 41 -3.68 14.90 6.39
C TYR A 41 -3.57 15.34 7.85
N GLN A 42 -2.52 14.89 8.54
CA GLN A 42 -1.93 15.63 9.65
C GLN A 42 -0.74 16.45 9.12
N PRO A 43 -0.58 17.75 9.46
CA PRO A 43 0.50 18.61 8.94
C PRO A 43 1.91 18.08 9.19
N THR A 44 2.10 17.28 10.24
CA THR A 44 3.38 16.67 10.64
C THR A 44 3.79 15.47 9.78
N GLN A 45 2.93 14.99 8.88
CA GLN A 45 3.18 13.83 8.03
C GLN A 45 3.80 14.20 6.67
N LEU A 46 4.14 15.49 6.45
CA LEU A 46 4.80 15.99 5.24
C LEU A 46 6.32 15.82 5.33
N VAL A 47 6.81 14.60 5.52
CA VAL A 47 8.25 14.30 5.62
C VAL A 47 8.68 13.48 4.40
N GLY A 48 9.81 13.84 3.78
CA GLY A 48 10.44 13.02 2.73
C GLY A 48 9.72 12.98 1.38
N GLY A 49 9.66 14.12 0.66
CA GLY A 49 9.17 14.17 -0.74
C GLY A 49 7.65 14.07 -0.91
N VAL A 50 6.90 13.83 0.18
CA VAL A 50 5.44 13.93 0.25
C VAL A 50 5.03 15.41 0.23
N THR A 51 4.03 15.75 -0.59
CA THR A 51 3.53 17.12 -0.73
C THR A 51 2.06 17.23 -0.34
N GLN A 52 1.59 18.46 -0.09
CA GLN A 52 0.22 18.76 0.38
C GLN A 52 -0.89 18.34 -0.61
N GLY A 53 -0.54 17.94 -1.85
CA GLY A 53 -1.48 17.48 -2.86
C GLY A 53 -1.49 15.97 -3.11
N ASP A 54 -0.67 15.20 -2.39
CA ASP A 54 -0.75 13.74 -2.49
C ASP A 54 -2.11 13.25 -1.90
N ARG A 55 -2.44 11.97 -2.04
CA ARG A 55 -3.60 11.35 -1.39
C ARG A 55 -3.11 10.48 -0.24
N HIS A 56 -3.71 10.65 0.94
CA HIS A 56 -3.41 9.85 2.12
C HIS A 56 -4.39 8.67 2.21
N ILE A 57 -3.96 7.47 1.83
CA ILE A 57 -4.82 6.28 1.73
C ILE A 57 -4.40 5.24 2.77
N ARG A 58 -5.34 4.81 3.61
CA ARG A 58 -5.14 3.66 4.50
C ARG A 58 -5.63 2.38 3.81
N ILE A 59 -4.82 1.32 3.82
CA ILE A 59 -5.17 0.01 3.28
C ILE A 59 -4.88 -1.11 4.29
N THR A 60 -5.55 -2.25 4.13
CA THR A 60 -5.40 -3.39 5.06
C THR A 60 -4.19 -4.26 4.70
N GLN A 61 -3.50 -4.81 5.71
CA GLN A 61 -2.45 -5.81 5.51
C GLN A 61 -3.06 -7.20 5.22
N ALA A 62 -4.24 -7.48 5.75
CA ALA A 62 -4.90 -8.77 5.59
C ALA A 62 -5.21 -9.08 4.12
N ASP A 63 -5.69 -8.09 3.35
CA ASP A 63 -5.96 -8.28 1.92
C ASP A 63 -4.67 -8.56 1.13
N ILE A 64 -3.58 -7.86 1.47
CA ILE A 64 -2.26 -8.03 0.84
C ILE A 64 -1.72 -9.44 1.12
N ALA A 65 -1.78 -9.87 2.37
CA ALA A 65 -1.31 -11.18 2.80
C ALA A 65 -2.15 -12.31 2.18
N ALA A 66 -3.47 -12.16 2.14
CA ALA A 66 -4.38 -13.12 1.51
C ALA A 66 -4.14 -13.25 -0.01
N ALA A 67 -3.81 -12.15 -0.68
CA ALA A 67 -3.44 -12.14 -2.09
C ALA A 67 -2.02 -12.69 -2.35
N GLY A 68 -1.23 -12.94 -1.30
CA GLY A 68 0.17 -13.33 -1.43
C GLY A 68 1.03 -12.29 -2.15
N TRP A 69 0.61 -11.02 -2.16
CA TRP A 69 1.30 -9.95 -2.90
C TRP A 69 2.56 -9.47 -2.15
N PRO A 70 3.67 -9.13 -2.83
CA PRO A 70 3.89 -9.10 -4.28
C PRO A 70 4.24 -10.46 -4.90
N GLY A 71 4.21 -11.54 -4.12
CA GLY A 71 4.62 -12.87 -4.55
C GLY A 71 6.14 -13.08 -4.53
N PRO A 72 6.61 -14.26 -4.99
CA PRO A 72 8.02 -14.59 -5.06
C PRO A 72 8.77 -13.62 -5.99
N VAL A 73 10.07 -13.45 -5.74
CA VAL A 73 10.93 -12.60 -6.57
C VAL A 73 10.93 -13.12 -8.01
N PRO A 74 10.54 -12.30 -9.01
CA PRO A 74 10.58 -12.71 -10.40
C PRO A 74 12.00 -13.01 -10.88
N SER A 75 12.14 -13.93 -11.82
CA SER A 75 13.44 -14.25 -12.42
C SER A 75 14.10 -12.99 -13.01
N GLY A 76 15.40 -12.82 -12.75
CA GLY A 76 16.17 -11.66 -13.21
C GLY A 76 15.97 -10.37 -12.39
N VAL A 77 15.12 -10.36 -11.37
CA VAL A 77 14.96 -9.22 -10.44
C VAL A 77 15.79 -9.46 -9.18
N GLN A 78 16.52 -8.43 -8.72
CA GLN A 78 17.24 -8.52 -7.46
C GLN A 78 16.28 -8.52 -6.26
N ALA A 79 16.49 -9.41 -5.29
CA ALA A 79 15.66 -9.48 -4.08
C ALA A 79 15.62 -8.15 -3.30
N SER A 80 16.71 -7.39 -3.30
CA SER A 80 16.77 -6.04 -2.71
C SER A 80 15.77 -5.06 -3.34
N GLN A 81 15.42 -5.27 -4.62
CA GLN A 81 14.45 -4.46 -5.37
C GLN A 81 13.01 -5.01 -5.26
N TRP A 82 12.82 -6.18 -4.66
CA TRP A 82 11.53 -6.87 -4.51
C TRP A 82 11.19 -7.16 -3.04
N PRO A 83 11.08 -6.14 -2.18
CA PRO A 83 10.76 -6.35 -0.77
C PRO A 83 9.33 -6.88 -0.58
N ALA A 84 9.10 -7.74 0.40
CA ALA A 84 7.74 -8.25 0.71
C ALA A 84 6.76 -7.17 1.23
N LYS A 85 7.26 -5.96 1.52
CA LYS A 85 6.47 -4.81 1.96
C LYS A 85 6.21 -3.82 0.82
N ILE A 86 5.26 -2.92 1.02
CA ILE A 86 5.02 -1.78 0.13
C ILE A 86 6.27 -0.90 0.05
N LYS A 87 6.56 -0.38 -1.14
CA LYS A 87 7.66 0.56 -1.38
C LYS A 87 7.23 1.76 -2.22
N SER A 88 8.05 2.80 -2.21
CA SER A 88 7.92 3.92 -3.14
C SER A 88 8.00 3.42 -4.59
N GLY A 89 7.15 3.97 -5.46
CA GLY A 89 7.01 3.58 -6.87
C GLY A 89 6.03 2.44 -7.14
N ASP A 90 5.51 1.75 -6.12
CA ASP A 90 4.31 0.92 -6.28
C ASP A 90 3.12 1.80 -6.67
N ILE A 91 2.11 1.22 -7.33
CA ILE A 91 0.94 1.97 -7.79
C ILE A 91 -0.25 1.56 -6.93
N LEU A 92 -0.92 2.54 -6.33
CA LEU A 92 -2.17 2.35 -5.61
C LEU A 92 -3.22 3.27 -6.21
N ASP A 93 -4.37 2.71 -6.60
CA ASP A 93 -5.50 3.50 -7.10
C ASP A 93 -5.09 4.45 -8.24
N ASN A 94 -4.38 3.90 -9.23
CA ASN A 94 -3.79 4.59 -10.39
C ASN A 94 -2.77 5.70 -10.08
N GLY A 95 -2.34 5.86 -8.83
CA GLY A 95 -1.28 6.80 -8.45
C GLY A 95 -0.02 6.11 -7.95
N ALA A 96 1.11 6.79 -8.05
CA ALA A 96 2.40 6.30 -7.55
C ALA A 96 2.55 6.56 -6.05
N ILE A 97 2.81 5.51 -5.27
CA ILE A 97 3.15 5.60 -3.86
C ILE A 97 4.48 6.36 -3.72
N GLN A 98 4.46 7.49 -3.01
CA GLN A 98 5.65 8.28 -2.68
C GLN A 98 6.32 7.77 -1.40
N GLY A 99 5.52 7.29 -0.46
CA GLY A 99 5.96 6.62 0.75
C GLY A 99 4.85 5.75 1.33
N ALA A 100 5.23 4.83 2.21
CA ALA A 100 4.29 4.01 2.95
C ALA A 100 4.78 3.80 4.39
N GLU A 101 3.88 3.95 5.35
CA GLU A 101 4.13 3.72 6.77
C GLU A 101 3.31 2.53 7.26
N PRO A 102 3.93 1.56 7.95
CA PRO A 102 3.22 0.44 8.54
C PRO A 102 2.34 0.90 9.71
N LEU A 103 1.10 0.40 9.76
CA LEU A 103 0.22 0.57 10.90
C LEU A 103 0.30 -0.67 11.77
N TYR A 104 0.75 -0.48 13.01
CA TYR A 104 0.80 -1.54 14.01
C TYR A 104 -0.27 -1.36 15.07
N GLU A 105 -0.82 -2.47 15.55
CA GLU A 105 -1.65 -2.51 16.76
C GLU A 105 -1.24 -3.70 17.61
N ALA A 106 -0.93 -3.46 18.89
CA ALA A 106 -0.44 -4.47 19.83
C ALA A 106 0.78 -5.27 19.33
N GLY A 107 1.57 -4.69 18.40
CA GLY A 107 2.74 -5.34 17.79
C GLY A 107 2.47 -6.00 16.44
N ASP A 108 1.21 -6.19 16.06
CA ASP A 108 0.84 -6.80 14.78
C ASP A 108 0.71 -5.75 13.67
N LEU A 109 1.25 -6.04 12.50
CA LEU A 109 1.06 -5.22 11.30
C LEU A 109 -0.37 -5.39 10.80
N ILE A 110 -1.20 -4.36 11.00
CA ILE A 110 -2.62 -4.40 10.63
C ILE A 110 -2.90 -3.74 9.28
N GLY A 111 -2.03 -2.84 8.81
CA GLY A 111 -2.23 -2.13 7.55
C GLY A 111 -1.10 -1.20 7.19
N TRP A 112 -1.37 -0.34 6.21
CA TRP A 112 -0.44 0.65 5.71
C TRP A 112 -1.13 1.99 5.52
N VAL A 113 -0.39 3.06 5.80
CA VAL A 113 -0.69 4.41 5.33
C VAL A 113 0.16 4.66 4.09
N CYS A 114 -0.46 4.94 2.96
CA CYS A 114 0.22 5.23 1.71
C CYS A 114 -0.01 6.69 1.32
N TRP A 115 1.06 7.38 0.92
CA TRP A 115 0.98 8.69 0.25
C TRP A 115 1.06 8.46 -1.25
N VAL A 116 0.00 8.82 -1.97
CA VAL A 116 -0.18 8.47 -3.39
C VAL A 116 -0.22 9.73 -4.24
N ARG A 117 0.65 9.82 -5.23
CA ARG A 117 0.71 10.95 -6.18
C ARG A 117 0.10 10.58 -7.52
N GLY A 118 -0.77 11.44 -8.04
CA GLY A 118 -1.51 11.19 -9.27
C GLY A 118 -2.60 10.12 -9.10
N GLY A 119 -3.39 9.93 -10.16
CA GLY A 119 -4.55 9.04 -10.20
C GLY A 119 -5.78 9.74 -10.73
#